data_AF-A0AAV4H6D1-F1
#
_entry.id   AF-A0AAV4H6D1-F1
#
_cell.length_a   1.000
_cell.length_b   1.000
_cell.length_c   1.000
_cell.angle_alpha   90.00
_cell.angle_beta   90.00
_cell.angle_gamma   90.00
#
_symmetry.space_group_name_H-M   'P 1'
#
loop_
_entity.id
_entity.type
_entity.pdbx_description
1 polymer ?
#
loop_
_entity_poly.entity_id
_entity_poly.type
_entity_poly.pdbx_seq_one_letter_code
_entity_poly.pdbx_strand_id
1 'polypeptide(L)'
;MNVKAKVAARNSLLRKLANSNWGADPKTLRTTVLVLSYSTAEYSSAVWARSCHAKNVDAELNNACRIVTGQLRTTPLPLLYRRAGIVPPDIRRQTHESTEKHKQETDLRHPLFDHSYPRVRLKSMKSFRTVKSVQPDQAASLRLELWNTWDNTTNEAIQPLKEQLPSGRELQRKDWVTLNTARAKDCAHMPRIFFRKSTLRGTAEKMVKA
;
A
#
# COMPACT_ATOMS: atom_id res chain seq x y z
N MET A 1 -13.75 -14.24 -0.67
CA MET A 1 -12.65 -14.42 -1.65
C MET A 1 -11.47 -15.11 -0.96
N ASN A 2 -11.02 -16.24 -1.48
CA ASN A 2 -9.92 -17.04 -0.90
C ASN A 2 -8.61 -16.22 -0.76
N VAL A 3 -8.36 -15.28 -1.67
CA VAL A 3 -7.20 -14.37 -1.63
C VAL A 3 -7.09 -13.62 -0.30
N LYS A 4 -8.19 -13.13 0.27
CA LYS A 4 -8.20 -12.46 1.58
C LYS A 4 -7.60 -13.37 2.66
N ALA A 5 -8.08 -14.61 2.75
CA ALA A 5 -7.61 -15.59 3.74
C ALA A 5 -6.12 -15.91 3.54
N LYS A 6 -5.66 -16.03 2.28
CA LYS A 6 -4.25 -16.23 1.96
C LYS A 6 -3.36 -15.06 2.40
N VAL A 7 -3.81 -13.81 2.19
CA VAL A 7 -3.10 -12.61 2.66
C VAL A 7 -3.10 -12.53 4.18
N ALA A 8 -4.22 -12.83 4.85
CA ALA A 8 -4.32 -12.86 6.30
C ALA A 8 -3.37 -13.90 6.94
N ALA A 9 -3.24 -15.08 6.34
CA ALA A 9 -2.29 -16.10 6.77
C ALA A 9 -0.84 -15.60 6.69
N ARG A 10 -0.47 -14.91 5.61
CA ARG A 10 0.86 -14.29 5.43
C ARG A 10 1.11 -13.15 6.41
N ASN A 11 0.08 -12.34 6.67
CA ASN A 11 0.14 -11.28 7.68
C ASN A 11 0.40 -11.85 9.08
N SER A 12 -0.04 -13.07 9.37
CA SER A 12 0.26 -13.75 10.64
C SER A 12 1.75 -14.10 10.76
N LEU A 13 2.39 -14.54 9.66
CA LEU A 13 3.84 -14.74 9.61
C LEU A 13 4.59 -13.41 9.75
N LEU A 14 4.15 -12.38 9.02
CA LEU A 14 4.71 -11.03 9.11
C LEU A 14 4.64 -10.47 10.53
N ARG A 15 3.54 -10.75 11.27
CA ARG A 15 3.38 -10.33 12.66
C ARG A 15 4.39 -11.01 13.59
N LYS A 16 4.68 -12.30 13.36
CA LYS A 16 5.70 -13.03 14.13
C LYS A 16 7.09 -12.41 13.90
N LEU A 17 7.44 -12.13 12.63
CA LEU A 17 8.69 -11.46 12.27
C LEU A 17 8.78 -10.04 12.84
N ALA A 18 7.69 -9.28 12.81
CA ALA A 18 7.68 -7.90 13.32
C ALA A 18 7.84 -7.81 14.85
N ASN A 19 7.60 -8.92 15.56
CA ASN A 19 7.73 -9.03 17.01
C ASN A 19 9.01 -9.77 17.45
N SER A 20 9.83 -10.26 16.52
CA SER A 20 11.13 -10.84 16.84
C SER A 20 12.22 -9.77 16.92
N ASN A 21 13.27 -10.03 17.71
CA ASN A 21 14.47 -9.18 17.72
C ASN A 21 15.39 -9.47 16.53
N TRP A 22 15.15 -10.56 15.80
CA TRP A 22 15.97 -11.01 14.68
C TRP A 22 15.37 -10.54 13.36
N GLY A 23 16.11 -9.75 12.57
CA GLY A 23 15.71 -9.35 11.21
C GLY A 23 14.44 -8.51 11.09
N ALA A 24 14.00 -7.85 12.17
CA ALA A 24 12.83 -6.98 12.18
C ALA A 24 13.14 -5.53 11.74
N ASP A 25 14.22 -5.33 10.97
CA ASP A 25 14.54 -4.01 10.45
C ASP A 25 13.44 -3.51 9.49
N PRO A 26 13.20 -2.19 9.42
CA PRO A 26 12.12 -1.64 8.60
C PRO A 26 12.20 -2.04 7.11
N LYS A 27 13.42 -2.14 6.56
CA LYS A 27 13.66 -2.47 5.15
C LYS A 27 13.33 -3.92 4.84
N THR A 28 13.74 -4.85 5.70
CA THR A 28 13.39 -6.27 5.61
C THR A 28 11.90 -6.44 5.75
N LEU A 29 11.26 -5.86 6.76
CA LEU A 29 9.80 -5.96 6.93
C LEU A 29 9.01 -5.43 5.72
N ARG A 30 9.45 -4.31 5.13
CA ARG A 30 8.84 -3.78 3.89
C ARG A 30 9.03 -4.75 2.72
N THR A 31 10.23 -5.27 2.53
CA THR A 31 10.50 -6.23 1.45
C THR A 31 9.69 -7.50 1.64
N THR A 32 9.64 -8.03 2.86
CA THR A 32 8.87 -9.22 3.23
C THR A 32 7.38 -9.02 3.00
N VAL A 33 6.79 -7.85 3.31
CA VAL A 33 5.36 -7.62 3.02
C VAL A 33 5.09 -7.57 1.52
N LEU A 34 6.00 -7.02 0.73
CA LEU A 34 5.88 -6.99 -0.73
C LEU A 34 5.93 -8.41 -1.32
N VAL A 35 6.91 -9.20 -0.87
CA VAL A 35 7.16 -10.56 -1.36
C VAL A 35 6.11 -11.56 -0.87
N LEU A 36 5.61 -11.44 0.36
CA LEU A 36 4.61 -12.38 0.88
C LEU A 36 3.19 -11.94 0.57
N SER A 37 2.77 -10.79 1.11
CA SER A 37 1.38 -10.34 1.10
C SER A 37 0.98 -9.70 -0.24
N TYR A 38 1.75 -8.74 -0.74
CA TYR A 38 1.40 -8.06 -1.99
C TYR A 38 1.53 -8.98 -3.20
N SER A 39 2.58 -9.77 -3.34
CA SER A 39 2.72 -10.73 -4.45
C SER A 39 1.48 -11.63 -4.61
N THR A 40 0.92 -12.09 -3.49
CA THR A 40 -0.26 -12.97 -3.48
C THR A 40 -1.54 -12.21 -3.75
N ALA A 41 -1.63 -10.96 -3.29
CA ALA A 41 -2.72 -10.07 -3.62
C ALA A 41 -2.63 -9.49 -5.04
N GLU A 42 -1.48 -9.58 -5.72
CA GLU A 42 -1.26 -8.91 -6.99
C GLU A 42 -1.17 -9.86 -8.18
N TYR A 43 -0.86 -11.14 -7.95
CA TYR A 43 -0.64 -12.16 -9.00
C TYR A 43 -1.67 -12.16 -10.13
N SER A 44 -2.96 -12.00 -9.83
CA SER A 44 -4.03 -11.91 -10.85
C SER A 44 -4.87 -10.65 -10.71
N SER A 45 -4.32 -9.62 -10.08
CA SER A 45 -5.06 -8.40 -9.72
C SER A 45 -5.67 -7.67 -10.90
N ALA A 46 -5.02 -7.69 -12.08
CA ALA A 46 -5.57 -7.10 -13.30
C ALA A 46 -6.97 -7.65 -13.63
N VAL A 47 -7.19 -8.95 -13.46
CA VAL A 47 -8.45 -9.63 -13.83
C VAL A 47 -9.61 -9.27 -12.90
N TRP A 48 -9.32 -9.10 -11.60
CA TRP A 48 -10.36 -8.82 -10.59
C TRP A 48 -10.30 -7.40 -10.03
N ALA A 49 -9.50 -6.50 -10.63
CA ALA A 49 -9.31 -5.11 -10.17
C ALA A 49 -10.64 -4.37 -9.93
N ARG A 50 -11.63 -4.61 -10.79
CA ARG A 50 -12.97 -3.98 -10.74
C ARG A 50 -14.01 -4.74 -9.93
N SER A 51 -13.62 -5.84 -9.29
CA SER A 51 -14.52 -6.64 -8.45
C SER A 51 -14.94 -5.88 -7.19
N CYS A 52 -16.20 -6.06 -6.78
CA CYS A 52 -16.69 -5.54 -5.50
C CYS A 52 -15.96 -6.14 -4.29
N HIS A 53 -15.33 -7.31 -4.46
CA HIS A 53 -14.61 -8.00 -3.40
C HIS A 53 -13.17 -7.50 -3.19
N ALA A 54 -12.65 -6.64 -4.07
CA ALA A 54 -11.27 -6.12 -3.96
C ALA A 54 -11.05 -5.37 -2.63
N LYS A 55 -12.07 -4.64 -2.16
CA LYS A 55 -12.05 -3.91 -0.87
C LYS A 55 -11.78 -4.83 0.34
N ASN A 56 -12.17 -6.11 0.26
CA ASN A 56 -11.92 -7.06 1.33
C ASN A 56 -10.44 -7.48 1.41
N VAL A 57 -9.73 -7.47 0.28
CA VAL A 57 -8.28 -7.71 0.21
C VAL A 57 -7.52 -6.47 0.70
N ASP A 58 -8.01 -5.28 0.38
CA ASP A 58 -7.43 -4.00 0.83
C ASP A 58 -7.36 -3.91 2.34
N ALA A 59 -8.41 -4.34 3.03
CA ALA A 59 -8.42 -4.38 4.49
C ALA A 59 -7.23 -5.18 5.06
N GLU A 60 -6.87 -6.31 4.45
CA GLU A 60 -5.73 -7.12 4.88
C GLU A 60 -4.39 -6.53 4.46
N LEU A 61 -4.28 -5.91 3.30
CA LEU A 61 -3.06 -5.18 2.90
C LEU A 61 -2.81 -3.96 3.80
N ASN A 62 -3.87 -3.31 4.26
CA ASN A 62 -3.79 -2.21 5.23
C ASN A 62 -3.31 -2.71 6.59
N ASN A 63 -3.75 -3.89 7.02
CA ASN A 63 -3.22 -4.54 8.21
C ASN A 63 -1.73 -4.87 8.04
N ALA A 64 -1.32 -5.33 6.86
CA ALA A 64 0.08 -5.61 6.57
C ALA A 64 0.96 -4.35 6.68
N CYS A 65 0.53 -3.24 6.08
CA CYS A 65 1.22 -1.95 6.21
C CYS A 65 1.27 -1.47 7.67
N ARG A 66 0.22 -1.70 8.48
CA ARG A 66 0.24 -1.37 9.91
C ARG A 66 1.23 -2.22 10.70
N ILE A 67 1.35 -3.51 10.37
CA ILE A 67 2.37 -4.37 10.98
C ILE A 67 3.76 -3.83 10.65
N VAL A 68 4.06 -3.52 9.39
CA VAL A 68 5.38 -3.00 8.99
C VAL A 68 5.69 -1.65 9.64
N THR A 69 4.72 -0.74 9.70
CA THR A 69 4.94 0.63 10.24
C THR A 69 4.78 0.71 11.76
N GLY A 70 4.20 -0.30 12.40
CA GLY A 70 3.83 -0.31 13.83
C GLY A 70 2.73 0.71 14.18
N GLN A 71 1.91 1.09 13.21
CA GLN A 71 0.89 2.13 13.38
C GLN A 71 -0.43 1.59 13.93
N LEU A 72 -1.14 2.44 14.66
CA LEU A 72 -2.46 2.13 15.21
C LEU A 72 -3.51 1.98 14.11
N ARG A 73 -4.61 1.30 14.45
CA ARG A 73 -5.75 1.14 13.55
C ARG A 73 -6.36 2.49 13.14
N THR A 74 -6.35 3.46 14.04
CA THR A 74 -6.91 4.81 13.86
C THR A 74 -6.11 5.68 12.88
N THR A 75 -4.88 5.30 12.53
CA THR A 75 -4.06 6.10 11.60
C THR A 75 -4.74 6.18 10.23
N PRO A 76 -4.95 7.40 9.67
CA PRO A 76 -5.48 7.59 8.33
C PRO A 76 -4.69 6.83 7.26
N LEU A 77 -5.39 6.29 6.27
CA LEU A 77 -4.77 5.50 5.20
C LEU A 77 -3.68 6.26 4.41
N PRO A 78 -3.85 7.55 4.07
CA PRO A 78 -2.80 8.26 3.32
C PRO A 78 -1.46 8.31 4.08
N LEU A 79 -1.51 8.62 5.37
CA LEU A 79 -0.33 8.61 6.24
C LEU A 79 0.28 7.21 6.38
N LEU A 80 -0.55 6.18 6.44
CA LEU A 80 -0.11 4.79 6.55
C LEU A 80 0.72 4.36 5.34
N TYR A 81 0.21 4.58 4.13
CA TYR A 81 0.88 4.17 2.90
C TYR A 81 2.18 4.94 2.66
N ARG A 82 2.17 6.24 2.94
CA ARG A 82 3.36 7.08 2.83
C ARG A 82 4.46 6.62 3.79
N ARG A 83 4.10 6.22 5.01
CA ARG A 83 5.05 5.65 5.99
C ARG A 83 5.53 4.27 5.64
N ALA A 84 4.66 3.44 5.07
CA ALA A 84 5.06 2.13 4.57
C ALA A 84 5.95 2.25 3.31
N GLY A 85 5.92 3.39 2.62
CA GLY A 85 6.55 3.56 1.32
C GLY A 85 5.96 2.62 0.28
N ILE A 86 4.66 2.33 0.37
CA ILE A 86 3.95 1.42 -0.53
C ILE A 86 2.69 2.13 -1.03
N VAL A 87 2.51 2.16 -2.34
CA VAL A 87 1.33 2.73 -3.00
C VAL A 87 0.05 2.02 -2.52
N PRO A 88 -1.07 2.73 -2.35
CA PRO A 88 -2.37 2.13 -2.08
C PRO A 88 -2.70 0.95 -3.02
N PRO A 89 -3.23 -0.18 -2.51
CA PRO A 89 -3.53 -1.36 -3.29
C PRO A 89 -4.46 -1.09 -4.49
N ASP A 90 -5.42 -0.20 -4.35
CA ASP A 90 -6.37 0.11 -5.43
C ASP A 90 -5.67 0.69 -6.66
N ILE A 91 -4.73 1.60 -6.43
CA ILE A 91 -3.91 2.21 -7.47
C ILE A 91 -2.99 1.17 -8.09
N ARG A 92 -2.36 0.32 -7.26
CA ARG A 92 -1.49 -0.77 -7.76
C ARG A 92 -2.25 -1.73 -8.68
N ARG A 93 -3.48 -2.09 -8.32
CA ARG A 93 -4.35 -2.91 -9.17
C ARG A 93 -4.76 -2.21 -10.46
N GLN A 94 -5.12 -0.93 -10.39
CA GLN A 94 -5.47 -0.14 -11.56
C GLN A 94 -4.30 -0.08 -12.54
N THR A 95 -3.07 0.12 -12.04
CA THR A 95 -1.87 0.06 -12.87
C THR A 95 -1.69 -1.31 -13.52
N HIS A 96 -1.86 -2.41 -12.78
CA HIS A 96 -1.78 -3.76 -13.35
C HIS A 96 -2.85 -4.02 -14.41
N GLU A 97 -4.07 -3.54 -14.20
CA GLU A 97 -5.17 -3.63 -15.16
C GLU A 97 -4.83 -2.90 -16.47
N SER A 98 -4.31 -1.68 -16.37
CA SER A 98 -3.88 -0.89 -17.54
C SER A 98 -2.69 -1.49 -18.29
N THR A 99 -1.70 -2.04 -17.58
CA THR A 99 -0.56 -2.72 -18.21
C THR A 99 -1.00 -4.03 -18.88
N GLU A 100 -1.94 -4.76 -18.28
CA GLU A 100 -2.48 -5.97 -18.91
C GLU A 100 -3.32 -5.64 -20.15
N LYS A 101 -4.09 -4.55 -20.11
CA LYS A 101 -4.80 -4.03 -21.28
C LYS A 101 -3.84 -3.69 -22.43
N HIS A 102 -2.67 -3.15 -22.13
CA HIS A 102 -1.65 -2.89 -23.14
C HIS A 102 -1.14 -4.18 -23.82
N LYS A 103 -0.93 -5.25 -23.06
CA LYS A 103 -0.56 -6.56 -23.63
C LYS A 103 -1.66 -7.12 -24.51
N GLN A 104 -2.92 -6.99 -24.11
CA GLN A 104 -4.08 -7.43 -24.92
C GLN A 104 -4.12 -6.76 -26.30
N GLU A 105 -3.63 -5.52 -26.42
CA GLU A 105 -3.67 -4.75 -27.66
C GLU A 105 -2.40 -4.89 -28.50
N THR A 106 -1.27 -5.24 -27.87
CA THR A 106 0.06 -5.18 -28.52
C THR A 106 0.65 -6.57 -28.76
N ASP A 107 0.39 -7.54 -27.89
CA ASP A 107 1.01 -8.87 -27.95
C ASP A 107 0.11 -9.87 -28.68
N LEU A 108 0.54 -10.28 -29.87
CA LEU A 108 -0.12 -11.29 -30.71
C LEU A 108 -0.31 -12.65 -30.00
N ARG A 109 0.52 -12.97 -29.00
CA ARG A 109 0.45 -14.23 -28.24
C ARG A 109 -0.57 -14.16 -27.10
N HIS A 110 -1.07 -12.96 -26.80
CA HIS A 110 -2.01 -12.77 -25.71
C HIS A 110 -3.36 -13.44 -26.07
N PRO A 111 -3.96 -14.28 -25.20
CA PRO A 111 -5.20 -15.01 -25.52
C PRO A 111 -6.41 -14.13 -25.88
N LEU A 112 -6.35 -12.86 -25.47
CA LEU A 112 -7.37 -11.86 -25.74
C LEU A 112 -6.96 -10.84 -26.82
N PHE A 113 -5.87 -11.09 -27.55
CA PHE A 113 -5.49 -10.28 -28.71
C PHE A 113 -6.60 -10.33 -29.76
N ASP A 114 -7.00 -9.16 -30.29
CA ASP A 114 -8.13 -8.98 -31.21
C ASP A 114 -9.47 -9.57 -30.74
N HIS A 115 -9.64 -9.78 -29.42
CA HIS A 115 -10.87 -10.34 -28.90
C HIS A 115 -12.05 -9.38 -29.05
N SER A 116 -13.10 -9.84 -29.74
CA SER A 116 -14.35 -9.10 -29.90
C SER A 116 -15.20 -9.18 -28.64
N TYR A 117 -15.35 -8.06 -27.93
CA TYR A 117 -16.16 -7.98 -26.72
C TYR A 117 -17.65 -7.98 -27.05
N PRO A 118 -18.48 -8.83 -26.41
CA PRO A 118 -19.92 -8.78 -26.60
C PRO A 118 -20.49 -7.44 -26.11
N ARG A 119 -21.68 -7.09 -26.61
CA ARG A 119 -22.40 -5.92 -26.12
C ARG A 119 -22.68 -6.11 -24.62
N VAL A 120 -22.32 -5.09 -23.83
CA VAL A 120 -22.50 -5.13 -22.38
C VAL A 120 -24.00 -5.13 -22.06
N ARG A 121 -24.47 -6.21 -21.42
CA ARG A 121 -25.87 -6.32 -20.97
C ARG A 121 -26.14 -5.52 -19.69
N LEU A 122 -25.20 -5.53 -18.76
CA LEU A 122 -25.37 -4.93 -17.42
C LEU A 122 -24.37 -3.78 -17.21
N LYS A 123 -24.86 -2.62 -16.74
CA LYS A 123 -24.00 -1.46 -16.39
C LYS A 123 -22.92 -1.78 -15.34
N SER A 124 -23.16 -2.77 -14.49
CA SER A 124 -22.23 -3.22 -13.46
C SER A 124 -21.07 -4.07 -14.00
N MET A 125 -21.16 -4.59 -15.23
CA MET A 125 -20.09 -5.37 -15.85
C MET A 125 -19.00 -4.44 -16.34
N LYS A 126 -17.97 -4.28 -15.52
CA LYS A 126 -16.75 -3.53 -15.85
C LYS A 126 -15.71 -4.53 -16.37
N SER A 127 -15.37 -4.43 -17.65
CA SER A 127 -14.34 -5.26 -18.29
C SER A 127 -13.15 -4.40 -18.73
N PHE A 128 -12.07 -5.07 -19.14
CA PHE A 128 -10.88 -4.47 -19.73
C PHE A 128 -11.19 -3.53 -20.90
N ARG A 129 -12.36 -3.66 -21.57
CA ARG A 129 -12.81 -2.75 -22.64
C ARG A 129 -12.81 -1.27 -22.23
N THR A 130 -13.10 -0.97 -20.96
CA THR A 130 -13.22 0.42 -20.47
C THR A 130 -11.91 0.99 -19.94
N VAL A 131 -10.86 0.18 -19.90
CA VAL A 131 -9.57 0.52 -19.29
C VAL A 131 -8.69 1.18 -20.33
N LYS A 132 -8.01 2.25 -19.94
CA LYS A 132 -6.98 2.87 -20.77
C LYS A 132 -5.71 2.02 -20.72
N SER A 133 -5.20 1.69 -21.89
CA SER A 133 -3.93 1.02 -22.12
C SER A 133 -2.77 1.91 -21.69
N VAL A 134 -1.79 1.34 -20.99
CA VAL A 134 -0.60 2.05 -20.52
C VAL A 134 0.61 1.18 -20.75
N GLN A 135 1.64 1.75 -21.37
CA GLN A 135 2.89 1.02 -21.62
C GLN A 135 3.57 0.62 -20.29
N PRO A 136 4.23 -0.56 -20.22
CA PRO A 136 4.78 -1.07 -18.97
C PRO A 136 5.87 -0.18 -18.34
N ASP A 137 6.62 0.55 -19.17
CA ASP A 137 7.64 1.52 -18.77
C ASP A 137 7.03 2.75 -18.05
N GLN A 138 5.85 3.20 -18.50
CA GLN A 138 5.15 4.34 -17.92
C GLN A 138 4.32 3.98 -16.67
N ALA A 139 4.15 2.69 -16.39
CA ALA A 139 3.31 2.18 -15.31
C ALA A 139 3.72 2.72 -13.93
N ALA A 140 5.03 2.86 -13.66
CA ALA A 140 5.54 3.38 -12.40
C ALA A 140 5.21 4.87 -12.23
N SER A 141 5.40 5.67 -13.27
CA SER A 141 5.09 7.11 -13.28
C SER A 141 3.59 7.36 -13.07
N LEU A 142 2.74 6.64 -13.83
CA LEU A 142 1.29 6.71 -13.67
C LEU A 142 0.85 6.37 -12.25
N ARG A 143 1.46 5.34 -11.66
CA ARG A 143 1.14 4.92 -10.29
C ARG A 143 1.44 6.02 -9.27
N LEU A 144 2.57 6.72 -9.42
CA LEU A 144 2.91 7.85 -8.56
C LEU A 144 1.96 9.05 -8.79
N GLU A 145 1.59 9.34 -10.03
CA GLU A 145 0.61 10.39 -10.37
C GLU A 145 -0.75 10.11 -9.72
N LEU A 146 -1.28 8.89 -9.89
CA LEU A 146 -2.51 8.44 -9.24
C LEU A 146 -2.41 8.49 -7.72
N TRP A 147 -1.24 8.18 -7.16
CA TRP A 147 -1.06 8.26 -5.71
C TRP A 147 -1.09 9.70 -5.20
N ASN A 148 -0.45 10.64 -5.91
CA ASN A 148 -0.51 12.06 -5.57
C ASN A 148 -1.94 12.61 -5.64
N THR A 149 -2.71 12.24 -6.67
CA THR A 149 -4.12 12.69 -6.79
C THR A 149 -5.04 12.04 -5.76
N TRP A 150 -4.76 10.82 -5.33
CA TRP A 150 -5.52 10.12 -4.30
C TRP A 150 -5.23 10.64 -2.88
N ASP A 151 -4.01 11.10 -2.63
CA ASP A 151 -3.57 11.60 -1.33
C ASP A 151 -3.97 13.07 -1.13
N ASN A 152 -5.18 13.29 -0.65
CA ASN A 152 -5.73 14.63 -0.38
C ASN A 152 -5.12 15.33 0.86
N THR A 153 -3.99 14.86 1.41
CA THR A 153 -3.42 15.44 2.63
C THR A 153 -2.50 16.63 2.33
N THR A 154 -2.89 17.81 2.82
CA THR A 154 -2.22 19.10 2.60
C THR A 154 -0.98 19.33 3.48
N ASN A 155 -0.54 18.34 4.24
CA ASN A 155 0.50 18.56 5.25
C ASN A 155 1.91 18.41 4.65
N GLU A 156 2.56 19.56 4.44
CA GLU A 156 3.91 19.73 3.89
C GLU A 156 5.02 19.16 4.79
N ALA A 157 4.77 18.96 6.09
CA ALA A 157 5.74 18.35 7.02
C ALA A 157 5.94 16.85 6.77
N ILE A 158 5.26 16.30 5.79
CA ILE A 158 5.22 14.88 5.50
C ILE A 158 5.96 14.63 4.19
N GLN A 159 6.92 13.69 4.23
CA GLN A 159 7.82 13.35 3.14
C GLN A 159 7.15 13.19 1.78
N PRO A 160 7.85 13.51 0.67
CA PRO A 160 7.31 13.36 -0.67
C PRO A 160 6.87 11.91 -0.93
N LEU A 161 5.78 11.73 -1.69
CA LEU A 161 5.30 10.41 -2.07
C LEU A 161 6.38 9.68 -2.88
N LYS A 162 6.92 8.62 -2.30
CA LYS A 162 7.93 7.74 -2.91
C LYS A 162 7.63 6.30 -2.55
N GLU A 163 7.90 5.38 -3.46
CA GLU A 163 7.87 3.92 -3.18
C GLU A 163 9.11 3.48 -2.38
N GLN A 164 9.44 4.23 -1.33
CA GLN A 164 10.60 4.02 -0.48
C GLN A 164 10.24 4.36 0.96
N LEU A 165 10.94 3.71 1.91
CA LEU A 165 10.74 4.01 3.32
C LEU A 165 11.20 5.44 3.64
N PRO A 166 10.48 6.13 4.53
CA PRO A 166 10.86 7.47 4.93
C PRO A 166 12.17 7.51 5.75
N SER A 167 12.69 8.72 5.96
CA SER A 167 13.85 8.95 6.84
C SER A 167 13.66 8.32 8.22
N GLY A 168 14.75 7.75 8.76
CA GLY A 168 14.77 6.96 10.00
C GLY A 168 14.67 5.45 9.80
N ARG A 169 14.63 4.95 8.55
CA ARG A 169 14.52 3.52 8.24
C ARG A 169 15.70 2.65 8.72
N GLU A 170 16.84 3.27 9.02
CA GLU A 170 18.03 2.61 9.56
C GLU A 170 17.95 2.39 11.08
N LEU A 171 16.95 3.01 11.74
CA LEU A 171 16.73 2.84 13.18
C LEU A 171 16.29 1.41 13.50
N GLN A 172 16.60 1.00 14.72
CA GLN A 172 16.03 -0.23 15.25
C GLN A 172 14.51 -0.17 15.26
N ARG A 173 13.87 -1.34 15.13
CA ARG A 173 12.43 -1.52 15.05
C ARG A 173 11.66 -0.68 16.09
N LYS A 174 12.07 -0.73 17.36
CA LYS A 174 11.39 -0.05 18.47
C LYS A 174 11.42 1.48 18.29
N ASP A 175 12.56 2.02 17.93
CA ASP A 175 12.74 3.46 17.70
C ASP A 175 11.99 3.90 16.44
N TRP A 176 12.03 3.09 15.39
CA TRP A 176 11.27 3.32 14.15
C TRP A 176 9.76 3.41 14.40
N VAL A 177 9.19 2.47 15.16
CA VAL A 177 7.77 2.47 15.52
C VAL A 177 7.43 3.68 16.38
N THR A 178 8.30 4.04 17.33
CA THR A 178 8.12 5.21 18.19
C THR A 178 8.13 6.50 17.37
N LEU A 179 9.08 6.65 16.45
CA LEU A 179 9.17 7.78 15.52
C LEU A 179 7.92 7.90 14.65
N ASN A 180 7.45 6.79 14.05
CA ASN A 180 6.24 6.81 13.25
C ASN A 180 5.00 7.16 14.08
N THR A 181 4.96 6.74 15.34
CA THR A 181 3.87 7.07 16.26
C THR A 181 3.90 8.53 16.65
N ALA A 182 5.07 9.13 16.89
CA ALA A 182 5.22 10.56 17.13
C ALA A 182 4.74 11.37 15.91
N ARG A 183 5.21 11.01 14.70
CA ARG A 183 4.74 11.60 13.44
C ARG A 183 3.23 11.52 13.26
N ALA A 184 2.56 10.50 13.83
CA ALA A 184 1.11 10.36 13.77
C ALA A 184 0.36 11.39 14.63
N LYS A 185 0.97 11.82 15.74
CA LYS A 185 0.37 12.72 16.72
C LYS A 185 0.38 14.18 16.27
N ASP A 186 1.40 14.56 15.50
CA ASP A 186 1.55 15.93 14.98
C ASP A 186 0.59 16.24 13.81
N CYS A 187 -0.01 15.20 13.22
CA CYS A 187 -1.10 15.36 12.25
C CYS A 187 -2.41 15.64 13.01
N ALA A 188 -2.75 16.92 13.15
CA ALA A 188 -3.76 17.54 14.03
C ALA A 188 -5.24 17.11 13.89
N HIS A 189 -5.57 15.85 13.61
CA HIS A 189 -6.96 15.38 13.48
C HIS A 189 -7.29 14.08 14.23
N MET A 190 -6.47 13.69 15.21
CA MET A 190 -6.76 12.55 16.09
C MET A 190 -7.59 12.99 17.31
N PRO A 191 -8.75 12.39 17.61
CA PRO A 191 -9.45 12.64 18.85
C PRO A 191 -8.56 12.22 20.04
N ARG A 192 -8.42 13.12 21.02
CA ARG A 192 -7.58 13.00 22.23
C ARG A 192 -8.10 11.95 23.23
N ILE A 193 -8.53 10.78 22.77
CA ILE A 193 -9.05 9.73 23.62
C ILE A 193 -8.04 8.59 23.59
N PHE A 194 -7.45 8.29 24.75
CA PHE A 194 -6.29 7.43 24.99
C PHE A 194 -4.95 8.06 24.62
N PHE A 195 -4.22 8.55 25.63
CA PHE A 195 -2.93 7.95 26.02
C PHE A 195 -2.39 8.60 27.31
N ARG A 196 -2.04 7.75 28.28
CA ARG A 196 -1.29 8.11 29.50
C ARG A 196 0.01 8.81 29.11
N LYS A 197 0.33 9.91 29.80
CA LYS A 197 1.61 10.62 29.72
C LYS A 197 2.73 9.64 30.11
N SER A 198 3.55 9.22 29.16
CA SER A 198 4.85 8.60 29.44
C SER A 198 5.96 9.53 28.96
N THR A 199 6.90 9.75 29.86
CA THR A 199 7.95 10.77 29.92
C THR A 199 9.07 10.55 28.90
N LEU A 200 8.84 10.84 27.61
CA LEU A 200 9.92 10.85 26.59
C LEU A 200 9.74 12.01 25.59
N ARG A 201 9.63 13.23 26.11
CA ARG A 201 9.46 14.44 25.29
C ARG A 201 10.80 15.04 24.81
N GLY A 202 11.94 14.58 25.34
CA GLY A 202 13.25 15.20 25.07
C GLY A 202 14.04 14.67 23.86
N THR A 203 13.75 13.45 23.38
CA THR A 203 14.56 12.81 22.32
C THR A 203 13.96 12.93 20.91
N ALA A 204 12.64 13.09 20.79
CA ALA A 204 11.98 13.16 19.48
C ALA A 204 12.18 14.51 18.76
N GLU A 205 12.31 15.62 19.49
CA GLU A 205 12.45 16.96 18.90
C GLU A 205 13.79 17.16 18.18
N LYS A 206 14.83 16.38 18.51
CA LYS A 206 16.14 16.45 17.83
C LYS A 206 16.20 15.68 16.50
N MET A 207 15.27 14.77 16.23
CA MET A 207 15.28 13.92 15.02
C MET A 207 14.36 14.41 13.89
N VAL A 208 13.51 15.40 14.14
CA VAL A 208 12.58 15.95 13.12
C VAL A 208 13.24 17.04 12.26
N LYS A 209 14.42 17.55 12.66
CA LYS A 209 15.16 18.62 11.96
C LYS A 209 16.35 18.14 11.11
N ALA A 210 16.42 16.85 10.74
CA ALA A 210 17.48 16.29 9.91
C ALA A 210 16.94 15.45 8.74
#